data_AF-A0AAE1N373-F1
#
_entry.id   AF-A0AAE1N373-F1
#
_cell.length_a   1.000
_cell.length_b   1.000
_cell.length_c   1.000
_cell.angle_alpha   90.00
_cell.angle_beta   90.00
_cell.angle_gamma   90.00
#
_symmetry.space_group_name_H-M   'P 1'
#
loop_
_entity.id
_entity.type
_entity.pdbx_description
1 polymer ?
#
loop_
_entity_poly.entity_id
_entity_poly.type
_entity_poly.pdbx_seq_one_letter_code
_entity_poly.pdbx_strand_id
1 'polypeptide(L)'
;MPLFKTPFSGYSVKFSPFYKNCIAVATAQNFGILENGRVQVLDLSPNPGMPISEMVAYDTADGAYDVAWSESHDSLLVAAIGDGSVKLYDLALPPTSNPIRSFHEHTQEVQSTDYNLVRRDSFITSSWDDTINPITVARFVDRVWVNKWGFNKKRKEKKNTKATWAVKFTHK
;
A
#
# COMPACT_ATOMS: atom_id res chain seq x y z
N MET A 1 30.14 -14.13 -7.69
CA MET A 1 28.71 -14.03 -7.29
C MET A 1 28.13 -12.86 -8.08
N PRO A 2 27.01 -13.04 -8.79
CA PRO A 2 26.33 -11.90 -9.42
C PRO A 2 25.96 -10.89 -8.33
N LEU A 3 26.43 -9.65 -8.46
CA LEU A 3 26.24 -8.60 -7.46
C LEU A 3 25.26 -7.57 -8.02
N PHE A 4 24.05 -7.52 -7.47
CA PHE A 4 23.17 -6.38 -7.65
C PHE A 4 23.41 -5.41 -6.50
N LYS A 5 23.72 -4.16 -6.83
CA LYS A 5 24.01 -3.11 -5.87
C LYS A 5 22.92 -2.05 -5.97
N THR A 6 22.17 -1.87 -4.90
CA THR A 6 21.22 -0.75 -4.79
C THR A 6 21.98 0.57 -4.78
N PRO A 7 21.42 1.65 -5.37
CA PRO A 7 22.05 2.97 -5.35
C PRO A 7 22.07 3.58 -3.94
N PHE A 8 21.13 3.18 -3.10
CA PHE A 8 20.90 3.69 -1.74
C PHE A 8 21.03 2.58 -0.69
N SER A 9 21.03 2.97 0.59
CA SER A 9 21.12 2.02 1.70
C SER A 9 19.81 1.25 1.82
N GLY A 10 19.87 -0.08 1.84
CA GLY A 10 18.69 -0.94 1.99
C GLY A 10 18.21 -0.99 3.43
N TYR A 11 16.91 -0.81 3.63
CA TYR A 11 16.26 -0.85 4.95
C TYR A 11 15.38 -2.09 5.11
N SER A 12 14.59 -2.41 4.09
CA SER A 12 13.67 -3.55 4.13
C SER A 12 13.67 -4.29 2.82
N VAL A 13 13.49 -5.61 2.89
CA VAL A 13 13.35 -6.51 1.75
C VAL A 13 12.20 -7.48 2.03
N LYS A 14 11.24 -7.58 1.11
CA LYS A 14 10.11 -8.52 1.22
C LYS A 14 9.91 -9.29 -0.07
N PHE A 15 9.73 -10.59 0.06
CA PHE A 15 9.31 -11.45 -1.05
C PHE A 15 7.85 -11.22 -1.40
N SER A 16 7.54 -11.26 -2.69
CA SER A 16 6.16 -11.26 -3.14
C SER A 16 5.47 -12.56 -2.71
N PRO A 17 4.25 -12.51 -2.15
CA PRO A 17 3.50 -13.71 -1.79
C PRO A 17 2.99 -14.47 -3.02
N PHE A 18 2.97 -13.83 -4.20
CA PHE A 18 2.48 -14.41 -5.46
C PHE A 18 3.61 -14.91 -6.35
N TYR A 19 4.70 -14.13 -6.48
CA TYR A 19 5.80 -14.43 -7.39
C TYR A 19 7.08 -14.78 -6.61
N LYS A 20 7.51 -16.04 -6.69
CA LYS A 20 8.69 -16.56 -5.97
C LYS A 20 9.99 -15.81 -6.27
N ASN A 21 10.09 -15.27 -7.48
CA ASN A 21 11.27 -14.60 -7.97
C ASN A 21 11.22 -13.09 -7.73
N CYS A 22 10.10 -12.55 -7.24
CA CYS A 22 9.92 -11.11 -7.10
C CYS A 22 10.19 -10.68 -5.66
N ILE A 23 11.02 -9.67 -5.48
CA ILE A 23 11.28 -9.04 -4.19
C ILE A 23 11.10 -7.53 -4.28
N ALA A 24 10.54 -6.93 -3.24
CA ALA A 24 10.51 -5.48 -3.07
C ALA A 24 11.59 -5.07 -2.08
N VAL A 25 12.24 -3.94 -2.33
CA VAL A 25 13.32 -3.38 -1.53
C VAL A 25 13.01 -1.92 -1.25
N ALA A 26 12.98 -1.56 0.04
CA ALA A 26 12.91 -0.18 0.50
C ALA A 26 14.33 0.34 0.74
N THR A 27 14.64 1.50 0.19
CA THR A 27 15.95 2.11 0.33
C THR A 27 15.86 3.59 0.67
N ALA A 28 16.86 4.09 1.40
CA ALA A 28 16.99 5.49 1.75
C ALA A 28 18.43 5.98 1.55
N GLN A 29 18.56 7.23 1.11
CA GLN A 29 19.86 7.85 0.85
C GLN A 29 20.54 8.26 2.17
N ASN A 30 21.88 8.31 2.17
CA ASN A 30 22.68 8.75 3.32
C ASN A 30 22.29 8.08 4.66
N PHE A 31 22.11 6.77 4.64
CA PHE A 31 21.72 5.99 5.82
C PHE A 31 20.42 6.49 6.46
N GLY A 32 19.47 6.94 5.63
CA GLY A 32 18.12 7.33 6.07
C GLY A 32 18.06 8.61 6.90
N ILE A 33 19.14 9.39 6.94
CA ILE A 33 19.23 10.68 7.64
C ILE A 33 18.80 11.84 6.73
N LEU A 34 18.94 11.68 5.42
CA LEU A 34 18.51 12.66 4.42
C LEU A 34 17.28 12.14 3.69
N GLU A 35 16.54 13.10 3.13
CA GLU A 35 15.17 12.87 2.70
C GLU A 35 15.09 11.86 1.55
N ASN A 36 15.78 11.97 0.42
CA ASN A 36 15.47 11.07 -0.72
C ASN A 36 15.53 9.55 -0.43
N GLY A 37 14.50 8.84 -0.91
CA GLY A 37 14.40 7.39 -0.86
C GLY A 37 14.05 6.78 -2.22
N ARG A 38 14.03 5.45 -2.26
CA ARG A 38 13.56 4.70 -3.43
C ARG A 38 13.00 3.35 -3.02
N VAL A 39 11.88 3.00 -3.63
CA VAL A 39 11.29 1.66 -3.57
C VAL A 39 11.58 0.95 -4.88
N GLN A 40 12.27 -0.19 -4.82
CA GLN A 40 12.65 -0.97 -6.00
C GLN A 40 11.98 -2.34 -5.95
N VAL A 41 11.54 -2.83 -7.10
CA VAL A 41 11.11 -4.22 -7.25
C VAL A 41 12.10 -4.92 -8.16
N LEU A 42 12.63 -6.05 -7.69
CA LEU A 42 13.68 -6.81 -8.32
C LEU A 42 13.15 -8.20 -8.69
N ASP A 43 13.59 -8.69 -9.85
CA ASP A 43 13.35 -10.05 -10.30
C ASP A 43 14.62 -10.88 -10.13
N LEU A 44 14.48 -11.95 -9.38
CA LEU A 44 15.50 -12.94 -9.11
C LEU A 44 15.51 -13.96 -10.24
N SER A 45 16.61 -14.02 -10.98
CA SER A 45 16.74 -15.04 -12.03
C SER A 45 16.60 -16.45 -11.43
N PRO A 46 15.84 -17.37 -12.05
CA PRO A 46 15.67 -18.73 -11.57
C PRO A 46 16.96 -19.56 -11.61
N ASN A 47 17.95 -19.12 -12.38
CA ASN A 47 19.24 -19.80 -12.50
C ASN A 47 20.25 -19.24 -11.49
N PRO A 48 20.79 -20.09 -10.59
CA PRO A 48 21.81 -19.66 -9.64
C PRO A 48 23.03 -19.10 -10.38
N GLY A 49 23.37 -17.84 -10.14
CA GLY A 49 24.53 -17.19 -10.74
C GLY A 49 24.23 -16.15 -11.83
N MET A 50 22.98 -16.04 -12.27
CA MET A 50 22.55 -14.93 -13.13
C MET A 50 22.33 -13.64 -12.33
N PRO A 51 22.56 -12.45 -12.93
CA PRO A 51 22.33 -11.17 -12.26
C PRO A 51 20.85 -10.97 -11.92
N ILE A 52 20.61 -10.35 -10.76
CA ILE A 52 19.28 -9.85 -10.37
C ILE A 52 18.99 -8.64 -11.24
N SER A 53 17.79 -8.58 -11.81
CA SER A 53 17.33 -7.47 -12.64
C SER A 53 16.37 -6.57 -11.87
N GLU A 54 16.50 -5.26 -12.02
CA GLU A 54 15.51 -4.31 -11.52
C GLU A 54 14.31 -4.30 -12.48
N MET A 55 13.11 -4.60 -11.96
CA MET A 55 11.86 -4.51 -12.74
C MET A 55 11.36 -3.07 -12.80
N VAL A 56 11.32 -2.41 -11.64
CA VAL A 56 10.86 -1.02 -11.52
C VAL A 56 11.47 -0.37 -10.28
N ALA A 57 11.64 0.95 -10.37
CA ALA A 57 12.05 1.80 -9.26
C ALA A 57 11.10 3.00 -9.15
N TYR A 58 10.72 3.33 -7.93
CA TYR A 58 9.92 4.49 -7.58
C TYR A 58 10.73 5.39 -6.65
N ASP A 59 11.09 6.57 -7.12
CA ASP A 59 11.76 7.58 -6.31
C ASP A 59 10.76 8.22 -5.34
N THR A 60 11.19 8.38 -4.09
CA THR A 60 10.40 9.00 -3.03
C THR A 60 11.11 10.26 -2.52
N ALA A 61 10.32 11.28 -2.22
CA ALA A 61 10.83 12.54 -1.69
C ALA A 61 11.53 12.36 -0.33
N ASP A 62 11.01 11.44 0.49
CA ASP A 62 11.62 11.03 1.74
C ASP A 62 12.00 9.53 1.75
N GLY A 63 12.75 9.07 2.76
CA GLY A 63 13.36 7.76 2.86
C GLY A 63 12.30 6.67 2.96
N ALA A 64 12.48 5.57 2.23
CA ALA A 64 11.61 4.40 2.36
C ALA A 64 12.21 3.45 3.40
N TYR A 65 11.56 3.31 4.55
CA TYR A 65 12.05 2.50 5.67
C TYR A 65 11.51 1.07 5.65
N ASP A 66 10.26 0.88 5.21
CA ASP A 66 9.68 -0.45 5.10
C ASP A 66 8.79 -0.56 3.87
N VAL A 67 8.59 -1.80 3.42
CA VAL A 67 7.72 -2.14 2.29
C VAL A 67 6.93 -3.38 2.66
N ALA A 68 5.69 -3.47 2.18
CA ALA A 68 4.86 -4.65 2.33
C ALA A 68 4.03 -4.90 1.07
N TRP A 69 3.97 -6.16 0.66
CA TRP A 69 3.14 -6.59 -0.46
C TRP A 69 1.69 -6.69 -0.05
N SER A 70 0.77 -6.35 -0.95
CA SER A 70 -0.64 -6.64 -0.71
C SER A 70 -0.87 -8.14 -0.73
N GLU A 71 -1.58 -8.65 0.26
CA GLU A 71 -1.97 -10.07 0.31
C GLU A 71 -3.19 -10.38 -0.60
N SER A 72 -3.92 -9.36 -1.05
CA SER A 72 -5.08 -9.52 -1.94
C SER A 72 -4.74 -9.37 -3.43
N HIS A 73 -3.72 -8.59 -3.75
CA HIS A 73 -3.39 -8.19 -5.11
C HIS A 73 -1.89 -8.36 -5.38
N ASP A 74 -1.55 -8.96 -6.51
CA ASP A 74 -0.20 -9.35 -6.88
C ASP A 74 0.67 -8.18 -7.37
N SER A 75 0.05 -7.15 -7.91
CA SER A 75 0.72 -5.94 -8.40
C SER A 75 0.81 -4.82 -7.37
N LEU A 76 0.15 -4.93 -6.22
CA LEU A 76 0.08 -3.85 -5.23
C LEU A 76 1.14 -4.01 -4.14
N LEU A 77 1.81 -2.89 -3.82
CA LEU A 77 2.76 -2.80 -2.72
C LEU A 77 2.56 -1.47 -1.98
N VAL A 78 2.86 -1.48 -0.68
CA VAL A 78 2.82 -0.32 0.19
C VAL A 78 4.21 -0.05 0.71
N ALA A 79 4.61 1.22 0.75
CA ALA A 79 5.87 1.65 1.35
C ALA A 79 5.62 2.66 2.47
N ALA A 80 6.35 2.48 3.57
CA ALA A 80 6.43 3.39 4.70
C ALA A 80 7.53 4.42 4.45
N ILE A 81 7.17 5.70 4.55
CA ILE A 81 8.03 6.83 4.17
C ILE A 81 8.35 7.70 5.39
N GLY A 82 9.53 8.33 5.39
CA GLY A 82 9.99 9.25 6.44
C GLY A 82 9.14 10.52 6.62
N ASP A 83 8.42 10.95 5.59
CA ASP A 83 7.55 12.13 5.65
C ASP A 83 6.25 11.90 6.48
N GLY A 84 6.09 10.73 7.10
CA GLY A 84 4.87 10.31 7.79
C GLY A 84 3.76 9.81 6.86
N SER A 85 4.02 9.77 5.55
CA SER A 85 3.10 9.21 4.59
C SER A 85 3.35 7.73 4.35
N VAL A 86 2.29 7.06 3.92
CA VAL A 86 2.34 5.67 3.47
C VAL A 86 1.86 5.66 2.04
N LYS A 87 2.70 5.17 1.12
CA LYS A 87 2.44 5.25 -0.33
C LYS A 87 2.07 3.88 -0.88
N LEU A 88 0.97 3.82 -1.62
CA LEU A 88 0.50 2.62 -2.33
C LEU A 88 0.91 2.72 -3.81
N TYR A 89 1.57 1.68 -4.30
CA TYR A 89 2.05 1.57 -5.68
C TYR A 89 1.39 0.39 -6.39
N ASP A 90 1.19 0.54 -7.70
CA ASP A 90 0.77 -0.53 -8.61
C ASP A 90 1.86 -0.82 -9.62
N LEU A 91 2.32 -2.05 -9.67
CA LEU A 91 3.27 -2.54 -10.68
C LEU A 91 2.63 -2.68 -12.06
N ALA A 92 1.30 -2.81 -12.13
CA ALA A 92 0.58 -2.89 -13.41
C ALA A 92 0.44 -1.52 -14.09
N LEU A 93 0.70 -0.42 -13.37
CA LEU A 93 0.63 0.94 -13.89
C LEU A 93 2.02 1.48 -14.26
N PRO A 94 2.12 2.37 -15.27
CA PRO A 94 3.37 3.04 -15.58
C PRO A 94 3.96 3.78 -14.36
N PRO A 95 5.29 3.89 -14.23
CA PRO A 95 5.92 4.59 -13.11
C PRO A 95 5.46 6.03 -12.92
N THR A 96 5.09 6.71 -14.01
CA THR A 96 4.58 8.10 -13.99
C THR A 96 3.20 8.26 -13.35
N SER A 97 2.42 7.18 -13.22
CA SER A 97 1.10 7.18 -12.59
C SER A 97 1.14 6.77 -11.11
N ASN A 98 2.35 6.48 -10.59
CA ASN A 98 2.58 6.07 -9.23
C ASN A 98 3.20 7.22 -8.41
N PRO A 99 2.96 7.27 -7.09
CA PRO A 99 2.11 6.39 -6.29
C PRO A 99 0.61 6.58 -6.61
N ILE A 100 -0.17 5.49 -6.57
CA ILE A 100 -1.63 5.55 -6.78
C ILE A 100 -2.29 6.36 -5.66
N ARG A 101 -1.72 6.25 -4.45
CA ARG A 101 -2.26 6.88 -3.26
C ARG A 101 -1.18 7.15 -2.22
N SER A 102 -1.38 8.24 -1.49
CA SER A 102 -0.62 8.58 -0.28
C SER A 102 -1.59 8.69 0.90
N PHE A 103 -1.32 7.97 1.99
CA PHE A 103 -2.03 8.04 3.26
C PHE A 103 -1.21 8.91 4.21
N HIS A 104 -1.82 9.92 4.80
CA HIS A 104 -1.15 10.85 5.73
C HIS A 104 -1.83 10.74 7.10
N GLU A 105 -1.71 9.56 7.71
CA GLU A 105 -2.30 9.26 9.03
C GLU A 105 -1.30 9.51 10.17
N HIS A 106 0.01 9.57 9.85
CA HIS A 106 1.08 9.81 10.81
C HIS A 106 1.67 11.20 10.64
N THR A 107 2.22 11.73 11.73
CA THR A 107 2.86 13.05 11.78
C THR A 107 4.39 13.01 11.73
N GLN A 108 4.96 11.82 11.91
CA GLN A 108 6.39 11.54 11.90
C GLN A 108 6.68 10.28 11.07
N GLU A 109 7.96 9.98 10.90
CA GLU A 109 8.53 8.90 10.10
C GLU A 109 7.80 7.57 10.34
N VAL A 110 7.26 7.00 9.26
CA VAL A 110 6.67 5.67 9.32
C VAL A 110 7.79 4.64 9.23
N GLN A 111 8.01 3.91 10.32
CA GLN A 111 9.14 3.00 10.45
C GLN A 111 8.83 1.59 9.96
N SER A 112 7.59 1.13 10.09
CA SER A 112 7.19 -0.20 9.63
C SER A 112 5.79 -0.24 9.06
N THR A 113 5.56 -1.16 8.13
CA THR A 113 4.26 -1.45 7.56
C THR A 113 4.12 -2.95 7.36
N ASP A 114 2.97 -3.52 7.72
CA ASP A 114 2.72 -4.94 7.52
C ASP A 114 1.26 -5.22 7.13
N TYR A 115 1.07 -6.15 6.20
CA TYR A 115 -0.25 -6.52 5.71
C TYR A 115 -0.89 -7.61 6.58
N ASN A 116 -2.21 -7.54 6.72
CA ASN A 116 -2.95 -8.55 7.44
C ASN A 116 -3.14 -9.81 6.58
N LEU A 117 -2.54 -10.92 7.01
CA LEU A 117 -2.59 -12.21 6.33
C LEU A 117 -3.99 -12.86 6.35
N VAL A 118 -4.82 -12.54 7.36
CA VAL A 118 -6.16 -13.11 7.54
C VAL A 118 -7.20 -12.26 6.81
N ARG A 119 -7.25 -10.97 7.14
CA ARG A 119 -8.13 -9.98 6.49
C ARG A 119 -7.29 -9.15 5.53
N ARG A 120 -7.08 -9.72 4.34
CA ARG A 120 -6.19 -9.21 3.26
C ARG A 120 -6.60 -7.83 2.69
N ASP A 121 -7.61 -7.20 3.26
CA ASP A 121 -8.11 -5.88 2.92
C ASP A 121 -7.51 -4.74 3.78
N SER A 122 -6.63 -5.08 4.72
CA SER A 122 -6.06 -4.14 5.68
C SER A 122 -4.57 -4.36 5.92
N PHE A 123 -3.90 -3.31 6.37
CA PHE A 123 -2.51 -3.32 6.80
C PHE A 123 -2.35 -2.40 8.02
N ILE A 124 -1.24 -2.54 8.74
CA ILE A 124 -0.93 -1.77 9.95
C ILE A 124 0.37 -1.03 9.72
N THR A 125 0.44 0.21 10.19
CA THR A 125 1.64 1.05 10.15
C THR A 125 2.03 1.49 11.55
N SER A 126 3.33 1.61 11.80
CA SER A 126 3.87 2.21 13.02
C SER A 126 4.76 3.40 12.68
N SER A 127 4.69 4.45 13.49
CA SER A 127 5.44 5.69 13.29
C SER A 127 6.16 6.11 14.56
N TRP A 128 7.12 7.01 14.39
CA TRP A 128 7.83 7.67 15.49
C TRP A 128 6.95 8.65 16.28
N ASP A 129 5.73 8.92 15.84
CA ASP A 129 4.73 9.69 16.58
C ASP A 129 4.05 8.92 17.73
N ASP A 130 4.61 7.78 18.13
CA ASP A 130 4.09 6.86 19.15
C ASP A 130 2.70 6.27 18.82
N THR A 131 2.29 6.29 17.54
CA THR A 131 1.01 5.72 17.10
C THR A 131 1.17 4.50 16.20
N ILE A 132 0.15 3.63 16.25
CA ILE A 132 0.01 2.48 15.37
C ILE A 132 -1.38 2.57 14.74
N ASN A 133 -1.44 2.67 13.41
CA ASN A 133 -2.68 2.92 12.69
C ASN A 133 -3.04 1.73 11.77
N PRO A 134 -4.21 1.09 11.97
CA PRO A 134 -4.71 0.11 11.02
C PRO A 134 -5.41 0.81 9.84
N ILE A 135 -4.94 0.56 8.63
CA ILE A 135 -5.47 1.14 7.38
C ILE A 135 -6.22 0.07 6.61
N THR A 136 -7.45 0.37 6.18
CA THR A 136 -8.28 -0.53 5.35
C THR A 136 -8.30 -0.06 3.90
N VAL A 137 -7.83 -0.91 2.98
CA VAL A 137 -7.74 -0.65 1.53
C VAL A 137 -9.10 -0.83 0.83
N ALA A 138 -9.96 -1.74 1.32
CA ALA A 138 -11.26 -2.07 0.72
C ALA A 138 -12.24 -0.88 0.59
N ARG A 139 -12.06 0.22 1.34
CA ARG A 139 -12.90 1.42 1.14
C ARG A 139 -12.67 2.14 -0.21
N PHE A 140 -11.71 1.69 -1.01
CA PHE A 140 -11.21 2.45 -2.15
C PHE A 140 -10.94 1.66 -3.44
N VAL A 141 -10.66 0.34 -3.37
CA VAL A 141 -10.56 -0.50 -4.59
C VAL A 141 -11.86 -0.44 -5.38
N ASP A 142 -13.01 -0.43 -4.71
CA ASP A 142 -14.31 -0.21 -5.36
C ASP A 142 -14.40 1.12 -6.09
N ARG A 143 -13.78 2.22 -5.63
CA ARG A 143 -13.94 3.54 -6.28
C ARG A 143 -13.14 3.69 -7.57
N VAL A 144 -11.94 3.11 -7.63
CA VAL A 144 -11.11 3.14 -8.85
C VAL A 144 -11.64 2.14 -9.88
N TRP A 145 -12.08 0.96 -9.45
CA TRP A 145 -12.68 -0.03 -10.35
C TRP A 145 -14.09 0.36 -10.82
N VAL A 146 -14.93 0.98 -9.97
CA VAL A 146 -16.24 1.52 -10.40
C VAL A 146 -16.09 2.59 -11.47
N ASN A 147 -15.07 3.46 -11.38
CA ASN A 147 -14.83 4.49 -12.38
C ASN A 147 -14.21 3.94 -13.67
N LYS A 148 -13.47 2.82 -13.60
CA LYS A 148 -12.89 2.12 -14.77
C LYS A 148 -13.89 1.18 -15.47
N TRP A 149 -14.92 0.69 -14.77
CA TRP A 149 -15.89 -0.29 -15.28
C TRP A 149 -17.38 0.14 -15.16
N GLY A 150 -17.66 1.42 -14.94
CA GLY A 150 -19.02 1.97 -15.07
C GLY A 150 -20.07 1.33 -14.17
N PHE A 151 -19.71 0.83 -12.98
CA PHE A 151 -20.69 0.27 -12.05
C PHE A 151 -21.41 1.39 -11.28
N ASN A 152 -22.46 1.94 -11.90
CA ASN A 152 -23.29 2.99 -11.32
C ASN A 152 -24.07 2.45 -10.10
N LYS A 153 -23.48 2.55 -8.90
CA LYS A 153 -24.14 2.22 -7.65
C LYS A 153 -25.17 3.30 -7.34
N LYS A 154 -26.39 3.15 -7.90
CA LYS A 154 -27.54 4.00 -7.55
C LYS A 154 -27.79 3.90 -6.04
N ARG A 155 -27.34 4.92 -5.30
CA ARG A 155 -27.68 5.13 -3.90
C ARG A 155 -29.18 5.40 -3.83
N LYS A 156 -29.98 4.41 -3.43
CA LYS A 156 -31.40 4.63 -3.12
C LYS A 156 -31.48 5.49 -1.86
N GLU A 157 -31.68 6.78 -2.08
CA GLU A 157 -32.03 7.76 -1.07
C GLU A 157 -33.41 7.38 -0.48
N LYS A 158 -33.42 6.76 0.70
CA LYS A 158 -34.66 6.60 1.47
C LYS A 158 -35.03 7.98 2.00
N LYS A 159 -36.00 8.63 1.33
CA LYS A 159 -36.64 9.86 1.81
C LYS A 159 -37.22 9.60 3.20
N ASN A 160 -36.64 10.30 4.16
CA ASN A 160 -37.09 10.41 5.53
C ASN A 160 -38.49 11.05 5.54
N THR A 161 -39.54 10.23 5.70
CA THR A 161 -40.88 10.73 6.01
C THR A 161 -41.21 10.28 7.43
N LYS A 162 -41.05 11.21 8.37
CA LYS A 162 -41.74 11.14 9.66
C LYS A 162 -43.24 11.15 9.38
N ALA A 163 -43.93 10.06 9.69
CA ALA A 163 -45.37 10.03 9.85
C ALA A 163 -45.66 9.39 11.20
N THR A 164 -46.09 10.22 12.13
CA THR A 164 -46.50 9.90 13.48
C THR A 164 -47.97 9.43 13.54
N TRP A 165 -48.24 8.53 14.49
CA TRP A 165 -49.52 8.14 15.14
C TRP A 165 -50.51 7.21 14.41
N ALA A 166 -50.68 5.98 14.91
CA ALA A 166 -51.72 5.60 15.88
C ALA A 166 -51.84 4.05 15.98
N VAL A 167 -51.69 3.49 17.19
CA VAL A 167 -51.98 2.07 17.46
C VAL A 167 -53.40 1.99 18.01
N LYS A 168 -54.32 1.40 17.24
CA LYS A 168 -55.69 1.11 17.68
C LYS A 168 -55.73 -0.35 18.13
N PHE A 169 -55.90 -0.58 19.43
CA PHE A 169 -56.22 -1.89 19.98
C PHE A 169 -57.74 -2.08 20.01
N THR A 170 -58.23 -3.20 19.50
CA THR A 170 -59.57 -3.71 19.78
C THR A 170 -59.47 -5.20 20.09
N HIS A 171 -59.74 -5.56 21.34
CA HIS A 171 -60.09 -6.91 21.75
C HIS A 171 -61.61 -7.00 21.86
N LYS A 172 -62.18 -7.99 21.13
CA LYS A 172 -63.57 -8.49 21.10
C LYS A 172 -64.69 -7.49 20.93
#